data_AF-A0A1G2H7P0-F1
#
_entry.id   AF-A0A1G2H7P0-F1
#
_cell.length_a   1.000
_cell.length_b   1.000
_cell.length_c   1.000
_cell.angle_alpha   90.00
_cell.angle_beta   90.00
_cell.angle_gamma   90.00
#
_symmetry.space_group_name_H-M   'P 1'
#
loop_
_entity.id
_entity.type
_entity.pdbx_description
1 polymer ?
#
loop_
_entity_poly.entity_id
_entity_poly.type
_entity_poly.pdbx_seq_one_letter_code
_entity_poly.pdbx_strand_id
1 'polypeptide(L)'
;MPIYLIYLAVFFALPVAILWAVYKKEFSKYKKTILWSLFFVFTLGWFWDWMSYKTEVWKYDSAKTAGVWISGIPIEEFIGFYLFGTLLILSVILTVRKYVSRS
;
A
#
# COMPACT_ATOMS: atom_id res chain seq x y z
N MET A 1 -16.33 -6.07 9.61
CA MET A 1 -16.14 -5.84 8.16
C MET A 1 -16.07 -4.35 7.77
N PRO A 2 -17.08 -3.48 8.00
CA PRO A 2 -17.02 -2.10 7.50
C PRO A 2 -15.92 -1.26 8.17
N ILE A 3 -15.68 -1.47 9.47
CA ILE A 3 -14.70 -0.67 10.24
C ILE A 3 -13.27 -0.84 9.71
N TYR A 4 -12.85 -2.05 9.35
CA TYR A 4 -11.48 -2.26 8.82
C TYR A 4 -11.28 -1.59 7.46
N LEU A 5 -12.24 -1.73 6.56
CA LEU A 5 -12.23 -1.04 5.26
C LEU A 5 -12.25 0.49 5.42
N ILE A 6 -13.01 1.00 6.40
CA ILE A 6 -13.01 2.43 6.74
C ILE A 6 -11.62 2.85 7.21
N TYR A 7 -10.94 2.07 8.04
CA TYR A 7 -9.56 2.38 8.46
C TYR A 7 -8.59 2.41 7.28
N LEU A 8 -8.65 1.41 6.40
CA LEU A 8 -7.82 1.40 5.19
C LEU A 8 -8.11 2.63 4.30
N ALA A 9 -9.38 2.99 4.15
CA ALA A 9 -9.76 4.15 3.37
C ALA A 9 -9.28 5.47 3.99
N VAL A 10 -9.51 5.66 5.30
CA VAL A 10 -9.21 6.92 6.01
C VAL A 10 -7.71 7.12 6.19
N PHE A 11 -6.95 6.05 6.50
CA PHE A 11 -5.52 6.17 6.80
C PHE A 11 -4.60 5.98 5.60
N PHE A 12 -5.04 5.24 4.57
CA PHE A 12 -4.21 5.02 3.38
C PHE A 12 -4.79 5.68 2.14
N ALA A 13 -6.00 5.29 1.72
CA ALA A 13 -6.53 5.73 0.43
C ALA A 13 -6.75 7.24 0.36
N LEU A 14 -7.31 7.84 1.42
CA LEU A 14 -7.65 9.26 1.47
C LEU A 14 -6.41 10.16 1.51
N PRO A 15 -5.40 9.92 2.37
CA PRO A 15 -4.15 10.69 2.35
C PRO A 15 -3.41 10.56 1.02
N VAL A 16 -3.37 9.36 0.43
CA VAL A 16 -2.80 9.15 -0.91
C VAL A 16 -3.56 9.98 -1.94
N ALA A 17 -4.89 9.93 -1.95
CA ALA A 17 -5.71 10.67 -2.89
C ALA A 17 -5.47 12.18 -2.80
N ILE A 18 -5.41 12.73 -1.57
CA ILE A 18 -5.12 14.14 -1.32
C ILE A 18 -3.72 14.50 -1.85
N LEU A 19 -2.68 13.75 -1.48
CA LEU A 19 -1.31 14.01 -1.93
C LEU A 19 -1.22 13.92 -3.46
N TRP A 20 -1.83 12.90 -4.07
CA TRP A 20 -1.79 12.72 -5.52
C TRP A 20 -2.52 13.84 -6.26
N ALA A 21 -3.63 14.36 -5.71
CA ALA A 21 -4.34 15.49 -6.28
C ALA A 21 -3.48 16.77 -6.25
N VAL A 22 -2.81 17.04 -5.14
CA VAL A 22 -1.98 18.25 -4.95
C VAL A 22 -0.67 18.18 -5.76
N TYR A 23 -0.01 17.02 -5.78
CA TYR A 23 1.33 16.85 -6.35
C TYR A 23 1.38 16.00 -7.63
N LYS A 24 0.25 15.87 -8.35
CA LYS A 24 0.09 15.05 -9.56
C LYS A 24 1.24 15.18 -10.58
N LYS A 25 1.69 16.42 -10.82
CA LYS A 25 2.77 16.72 -11.77
C LYS A 25 4.13 16.18 -11.33
N GLU A 26 4.41 16.17 -10.03
CA GLU A 26 5.67 15.66 -9.50
C GLU A 26 5.71 14.13 -9.53
N PHE A 27 4.62 13.47 -9.12
CA PHE A 27 4.54 12.01 -9.18
C PHE A 27 4.62 11.47 -10.61
N SER A 28 4.13 12.24 -11.59
CA SER A 28 4.24 11.88 -13.00
C SER A 28 5.69 11.79 -13.49
N LYS A 29 6.65 12.46 -12.84
CA LYS A 29 8.09 12.37 -13.16
C LYS A 29 8.70 11.07 -12.64
N TYR A 30 8.16 10.50 -11.56
CA TYR A 30 8.70 9.32 -10.88
C TYR A 30 7.89 8.04 -11.13
N LYS A 31 7.08 8.00 -12.20
CA LYS A 31 6.23 6.83 -12.53
C LYS A 31 7.01 5.52 -12.59
N LYS A 32 8.22 5.53 -13.16
CA LYS A 32 9.07 4.33 -13.23
C LYS A 32 9.49 3.86 -11.83
N THR A 33 9.90 4.77 -10.95
CA THR A 33 10.25 4.45 -9.57
C THR A 33 9.06 3.89 -8.81
N ILE A 34 7.89 4.52 -8.94
CA ILE A 34 6.65 4.04 -8.30
C ILE A 34 6.30 2.62 -8.81
N LEU A 35 6.37 2.39 -10.12
CA LEU A 35 6.07 1.10 -10.71
C LEU A 35 7.05 0.02 -10.24
N TRP A 36 8.35 0.32 -10.19
CA TRP A 36 9.35 -0.62 -9.68
C TRP A 36 9.17 -0.91 -8.19
N SER A 37 8.90 0.10 -7.38
CA SER A 37 8.61 -0.09 -5.96
C SER A 37 7.38 -0.97 -5.76
N LEU A 38 6.29 -0.71 -6.49
CA LEU A 38 5.10 -1.57 -6.45
C LEU A 38 5.43 -2.99 -6.91
N PHE A 39 6.19 -3.16 -7.99
CA PHE A 39 6.61 -4.48 -8.45
C PHE A 39 7.36 -5.26 -7.35
N PHE A 40 8.32 -4.63 -6.67
CA PHE A 40 9.06 -5.29 -5.59
C PHE A 40 8.17 -5.61 -4.38
N VAL A 41 7.27 -4.72 -3.97
CA VAL A 41 6.34 -5.00 -2.86
C VAL A 41 5.38 -6.13 -3.22
N PHE A 42 4.80 -6.10 -4.41
CA PHE A 42 3.88 -7.14 -4.86
C PHE A 42 4.55 -8.49 -5.13
N THR A 43 5.87 -8.55 -5.29
CA THR A 43 6.60 -9.81 -5.47
C THR A 43 7.19 -10.30 -4.15
N LEU A 44 8.11 -9.53 -3.56
CA LEU A 44 8.80 -9.92 -2.33
C LEU A 44 7.88 -9.87 -1.11
N GLY A 45 7.04 -8.83 -1.00
CA GLY A 45 6.07 -8.72 0.09
C GLY A 45 5.03 -9.83 0.02
N TRP A 46 4.48 -10.08 -1.18
CA TRP A 46 3.57 -11.19 -1.37
C TRP A 46 4.19 -12.55 -1.03
N PHE A 47 5.41 -12.80 -1.50
CA PHE A 47 6.10 -14.05 -1.23
C PHE A 47 6.35 -14.23 0.28
N TRP A 48 6.74 -13.17 0.97
CA TRP A 48 6.92 -13.16 2.41
C TRP A 48 5.61 -13.46 3.17
N ASP A 49 4.52 -12.77 2.82
CA ASP A 49 3.23 -12.96 3.49
C ASP A 49 2.67 -14.36 3.21
N TRP A 50 2.85 -14.86 1.98
CA TRP A 50 2.45 -16.21 1.60
C TRP A 50 3.23 -17.28 2.38
N MET A 51 4.55 -17.13 2.48
CA MET A 51 5.40 -18.01 3.29
C MET A 51 4.99 -17.96 4.77
N SER A 52 4.74 -16.77 5.30
CA SER A 52 4.36 -16.57 6.70
C SER A 52 2.99 -17.19 7.02
N TYR A 53 2.04 -17.10 6.08
CA TYR A 53 0.76 -17.80 6.18
C TYR A 53 0.93 -19.32 6.13
N LYS A 54 1.74 -19.83 5.20
CA LYS A 54 1.99 -21.27 5.02
C LYS A 54 2.73 -21.92 6.20
N THR A 55 3.63 -21.18 6.84
CA THR A 55 4.41 -21.62 7.99
C THR A 55 3.71 -21.36 9.32
N GLU A 56 2.48 -20.83 9.29
CA GLU A 56 1.69 -20.47 10.46
C GLU A 56 2.36 -19.47 11.42
N VAL A 57 3.36 -18.73 10.94
CA VAL A 57 4.00 -17.64 11.70
C VAL A 57 2.97 -16.58 12.07
N TRP A 58 2.02 -16.30 11.16
CA TRP A 58 0.87 -15.46 11.43
C TRP A 58 -0.37 -15.90 10.62
N LYS A 59 -1.56 -15.52 11.08
CA LYS A 59 -2.83 -15.85 10.41
C LYS A 59 -3.75 -14.63 10.39
N TYR A 60 -4.49 -14.48 9.30
CA TYR A 60 -5.51 -13.45 9.17
C TYR A 60 -6.83 -13.96 9.76
N ASP A 61 -7.50 -13.11 10.55
CA ASP A 61 -8.81 -13.40 11.13
C ASP A 61 -9.90 -13.26 10.06
N SER A 62 -10.43 -14.40 9.61
CA SER A 62 -11.36 -14.42 8.49
C SER A 62 -12.70 -13.75 8.77
N ALA A 63 -13.12 -13.66 10.03
CA ALA A 63 -14.35 -13.00 10.43
C ALA A 63 -14.32 -11.47 10.23
N LYS A 64 -13.13 -10.87 10.06
CA LYS A 64 -12.95 -9.42 9.93
C LYS A 64 -12.71 -8.96 8.49
N THR A 65 -12.44 -9.89 7.59
CA THR A 65 -12.21 -9.65 6.15
C THR A 65 -13.52 -9.62 5.36
N ALA A 66 -13.49 -9.08 4.14
CA ALA A 66 -14.59 -9.08 3.17
C ALA A 66 -14.80 -10.45 2.50
N GLY A 67 -14.04 -11.48 2.88
CA GLY A 67 -14.24 -12.85 2.42
C GLY A 67 -13.61 -13.17 1.08
N VAL A 68 -12.85 -12.26 0.46
CA VAL A 68 -12.11 -12.51 -0.79
C VAL A 68 -10.63 -12.72 -0.48
N TRP A 69 -10.09 -13.87 -0.87
CA TRP A 69 -8.75 -14.32 -0.50
C TRP A 69 -7.96 -14.79 -1.72
N ILE A 70 -6.67 -14.46 -1.73
CA ILE A 70 -5.71 -14.92 -2.74
C ILE A 70 -4.56 -15.59 -2.00
N SER A 71 -4.39 -16.90 -2.22
CA SER A 71 -3.29 -17.69 -1.63
C SER A 71 -3.18 -17.63 -0.11
N GLY A 72 -4.29 -17.42 0.60
CA GLY A 72 -4.31 -17.30 2.07
C GLY A 72 -4.17 -15.88 2.60
N ILE A 73 -4.13 -14.88 1.71
CA ILE A 73 -4.05 -13.45 2.07
C ILE A 73 -5.35 -12.75 1.62
N PRO A 74 -5.98 -11.92 2.47
CA PRO A 74 -7.17 -11.16 2.10
C PRO A 74 -6.87 -10.12 1.01
N ILE A 75 -7.82 -9.87 0.08
CA ILE A 75 -7.62 -8.92 -1.03
C ILE A 75 -7.37 -7.48 -0.54
N GLU A 76 -7.91 -7.14 0.62
CA GLU A 76 -7.76 -5.82 1.24
C GLU A 76 -6.32 -5.50 1.60
N GLU A 77 -5.50 -6.50 1.90
CA GLU A 77 -4.08 -6.31 2.19
C GLU A 77 -3.32 -5.86 0.93
N PHE A 78 -3.66 -6.43 -0.22
CA PHE A 78 -3.06 -6.05 -1.50
C PHE A 78 -3.44 -4.61 -1.89
N ILE A 79 -4.69 -4.22 -1.66
CA ILE A 79 -5.15 -2.88 -2.05
C ILE A 79 -4.72 -1.85 -1.00
N GLY A 80 -4.98 -2.12 0.28
CA GLY A 80 -4.70 -1.23 1.40
C GLY A 80 -3.21 -1.10 1.67
N PHE A 81 -2.55 -2.19 2.05
CA PHE A 81 -1.15 -2.15 2.44
C PHE A 81 -0.21 -2.08 1.23
N TYR A 82 -0.36 -2.98 0.26
CA TYR A 82 0.64 -3.09 -0.80
C TYR A 82 0.54 -1.93 -1.78
N LEU A 83 -0.66 -1.61 -2.23
CA LEU A 83 -0.87 -0.50 -3.14
C LEU A 83 -0.88 0.84 -2.39
N PHE A 84 -1.89 1.11 -1.56
CA PHE A 84 -2.01 2.43 -0.93
C PHE A 84 -0.92 2.72 0.11
N GLY A 85 -0.47 1.72 0.89
CA GLY A 85 0.65 1.88 1.82
C GLY A 85 1.94 2.26 1.12
N THR A 86 2.32 1.54 0.05
CA THR A 86 3.50 1.89 -0.76
C THR A 86 3.38 3.27 -1.37
N LEU A 87 2.23 3.58 -1.96
CA LEU A 87 1.98 4.89 -2.56
C LEU A 87 2.03 6.01 -1.53
N LEU A 88 1.55 5.80 -0.31
CA LEU A 88 1.61 6.77 0.77
C LEU A 88 3.07 7.07 1.14
N ILE A 89 3.87 6.03 1.39
CA ILE A 89 5.29 6.16 1.75
C ILE A 89 6.04 6.92 0.65
N LEU A 90 5.88 6.51 -0.61
CA LEU A 90 6.52 7.19 -1.74
C LEU A 90 6.03 8.64 -1.88
N SER A 91 4.75 8.88 -1.66
CA SER A 91 4.16 10.21 -1.75
C SER A 91 4.76 11.15 -0.71
N VAL A 92 4.91 10.68 0.53
CA VAL A 92 5.56 11.44 1.61
C VAL A 92 7.02 11.69 1.27
N ILE A 93 7.80 10.67 0.89
CA ILE A 93 9.23 10.79 0.58
C ILE A 93 9.47 11.80 -0.55
N LEU A 94 8.73 11.70 -1.65
CA LEU A 94 8.87 12.60 -2.79
C LEU A 94 8.46 14.03 -2.44
N THR A 95 7.45 14.19 -1.59
CA THR A 95 7.02 15.50 -1.09
C THR A 95 8.12 16.12 -0.22
N VAL A 96 8.63 15.39 0.77
CA VAL A 96 9.72 15.86 1.65
C VAL A 96 10.96 16.21 0.83
N ARG A 97 11.37 15.35 -0.12
CA ARG A 97 12.51 15.61 -1.00
C ARG A 97 12.39 16.94 -1.73
N LYS A 98 11.19 17.28 -2.23
CA LYS A 98 10.95 18.55 -2.92
C LYS A 98 11.16 19.76 -2.01
N TYR A 99 10.81 19.67 -0.74
CA TYR A 99 11.01 20.76 0.23
C TYR A 99 12.47 20.86 0.65
N VAL A 100 13.15 19.74 0.90
CA VAL A 100 14.57 19.71 1.27
C VAL A 100 15.48 20.15 0.13
N SER A 101 15.18 19.79 -1.12
CA SER A 101 16.01 20.21 -2.27
C SER A 101 15.83 21.69 -2.67
N ARG A 102 14.92 22.41 -2.02
CA ARG A 102 14.65 23.84 -2.26
C ARG A 102 15.20 24.76 -1.17
N SER A 103 15.65 24.21 -0.04
CA SER A 103 16.41 24.92 1.00
C SER A 103 17.88 24.86 0.71
#